data_AF-A0A645A0N6-F1
#
_entry.id   AF-A0A645A0N6-F1
#
_cell.length_a   1.000
_cell.length_b   1.000
_cell.length_c   1.000
_cell.angle_alpha   90.00
_cell.angle_beta   90.00
_cell.angle_gamma   90.00
#
_symmetry.space_group_name_H-M   'P 1'
#
loop_
_entity.id
_entity.type
_entity.pdbx_description
1 polymer ?
#
loop_
_entity_poly.entity_id
_entity_poly.type
_entity_poly.pdbx_seq_one_letter_code
_entity_poly.pdbx_strand_id
1 'polypeptide(L)'
;MDRNELFTLLSDTAAGCRENTFAPSGLGTGPIFDSPLLGLARGDDPMFKTLKELVGPFHWTPEEAWALARPEHPLPSAALTVVGIALPHSPETIEAQRKEKERPSLHWVYARNSWPYVSGALCRRMVKALAANGIDAIAPELLPQFRQEKTPFGRRAVWSQAHVAHIAGLGTFGLAGGLITLRGKDVRLCSLLLEGEWPADERPYEGPFDWCLRSRNGTCGACAARCPAGAITLDGGFDRKACTDYISNHKSLLESLSGVDAKNGTGCGLCHTNVPCATRKPELPERRRES
;
A
#
# COMPACT_ATOMS: atom_id res chain seq x y z
N MET A 1 9.41 -23.04 -10.88
CA MET A 1 8.69 -22.66 -9.65
C MET A 1 7.26 -22.32 -10.02
N ASP A 2 6.29 -23.05 -9.49
CA ASP A 2 4.87 -22.74 -9.73
C ASP A 2 4.39 -21.52 -8.90
N ARG A 3 3.13 -21.12 -9.07
CA ARG A 3 2.54 -19.97 -8.37
C ARG A 3 2.49 -20.16 -6.84
N ASN A 4 2.20 -21.37 -6.36
CA ASN A 4 2.08 -21.62 -4.93
C ASN A 4 3.45 -21.64 -4.26
N GLU A 5 4.45 -22.21 -4.93
CA GLU A 5 5.85 -22.15 -4.50
C GLU A 5 6.34 -20.70 -4.46
N LEU A 6 6.01 -19.88 -5.46
CA LEU A 6 6.32 -18.45 -5.48
C LEU A 6 5.71 -17.72 -4.28
N PHE A 7 4.43 -17.94 -4.00
CA PHE A 7 3.74 -17.29 -2.88
C PHE A 7 4.31 -17.72 -1.53
N THR A 8 4.66 -19.00 -1.39
CA THR A 8 5.32 -19.54 -0.20
C THR A 8 6.67 -18.86 0.01
N LEU A 9 7.52 -18.81 -1.03
CA LEU A 9 8.83 -18.16 -0.98
C LEU A 9 8.73 -16.69 -0.54
N LEU A 10 7.80 -15.93 -1.14
CA LEU A 10 7.62 -14.51 -0.83
C LEU A 10 7.08 -14.32 0.60
N SER A 11 6.14 -15.15 1.04
CA SER A 11 5.57 -15.09 2.39
C SER A 11 6.60 -15.44 3.47
N ASP A 12 7.39 -16.50 3.26
CA ASP A 12 8.46 -16.91 4.17
C ASP A 12 9.56 -15.85 4.24
N THR A 13 9.89 -15.24 3.10
CA THR A 13 10.85 -14.13 3.05
C THR A 13 10.36 -12.92 3.85
N ALA A 14 9.06 -12.63 3.80
CA ALA A 14 8.44 -11.57 4.58
C ALA A 14 8.43 -11.88 6.09
N ALA A 15 8.09 -13.11 6.47
CA ALA A 15 8.11 -13.56 7.86
C ALA A 15 9.53 -13.48 8.46
N GLY A 16 10.58 -13.72 7.65
CA GLY A 16 11.97 -13.61 8.05
C GLY A 16 12.58 -12.20 7.99
N CYS A 17 11.80 -11.15 7.71
CA CYS A 17 12.28 -9.77 7.60
C CYS A 17 12.54 -9.17 8.99
N ARG A 18 13.82 -9.06 9.39
CA ARG A 18 14.22 -8.62 10.73
C ARG A 18 13.92 -7.15 11.00
N GLU A 19 13.85 -6.34 9.96
CA GLU A 19 13.52 -4.93 10.01
C GLU A 19 12.04 -4.71 10.36
N ASN A 20 11.17 -5.70 10.13
CA ASN A 20 9.76 -5.66 10.53
C ASN A 20 9.61 -5.92 12.03
N THR A 21 10.03 -4.99 12.88
CA THR A 21 9.96 -5.12 14.34
C THR A 21 9.82 -3.78 15.06
N PHE A 22 9.07 -3.76 16.18
CA PHE A 22 9.01 -2.62 17.09
C PHE A 22 10.22 -2.46 18.01
N ALA A 23 11.13 -3.44 18.08
CA ALA A 23 12.18 -3.48 19.12
C ALA A 23 13.01 -2.18 19.26
N PRO A 24 13.45 -1.50 18.18
CA PRO A 24 14.23 -0.26 18.30
C PRO A 24 13.46 0.93 18.93
N SER A 25 12.12 0.88 18.93
CA SER A 25 11.27 1.92 19.52
C SER A 25 10.98 1.72 21.01
N GLY A 26 11.22 0.51 21.55
CA GLY A 26 10.75 0.13 22.88
C GLY A 26 9.23 -0.06 23.00
N LEU A 27 8.45 0.08 21.93
CA LEU A 27 6.98 -0.07 21.92
C LEU A 27 6.50 -1.53 21.91
N GLY A 28 7.43 -2.48 21.83
CA GLY A 28 7.20 -3.92 21.80
C GLY A 28 8.31 -4.66 21.06
N THR A 29 8.26 -6.00 21.08
CA THR A 29 9.21 -6.86 20.34
C THR A 29 8.59 -7.52 19.11
N GLY A 30 7.26 -7.43 18.97
CA GLY A 30 6.51 -7.99 17.84
C GLY A 30 6.74 -7.26 16.52
N PRO A 31 6.17 -7.79 15.43
CA PRO A 31 6.30 -7.21 14.10
C PRO A 31 5.49 -5.91 13.96
N ILE A 32 5.95 -5.02 13.08
CA ILE A 32 5.23 -3.78 12.73
C ILE A 32 4.04 -4.07 11.83
N PHE A 33 4.24 -5.00 10.90
CA PHE A 33 3.27 -5.43 9.90
C PHE A 33 3.04 -6.93 9.98
N ASP A 34 1.81 -7.33 9.74
CA ASP A 34 1.40 -8.72 9.67
C ASP A 34 1.76 -9.35 8.30
N SER A 35 1.50 -10.64 8.16
CA SER A 35 1.76 -11.44 6.97
C SER A 35 1.14 -10.80 5.72
N PRO A 36 1.87 -10.80 4.58
CA PRO A 36 1.43 -10.11 3.38
C PRO A 36 0.23 -10.80 2.72
N LEU A 37 -0.59 -9.99 2.06
CA LEU A 37 -1.40 -10.44 0.92
C LEU A 37 -0.57 -10.29 -0.35
N LEU A 38 -0.61 -11.32 -1.20
CA LEU A 38 0.08 -11.35 -2.48
C LEU A 38 -0.95 -11.46 -3.60
N GLY A 39 -0.69 -10.74 -4.69
CA GLY A 39 -1.50 -10.79 -5.90
C GLY A 39 -0.62 -10.65 -7.13
N LEU A 40 -1.02 -11.28 -8.23
CA LEU A 40 -0.31 -11.27 -9.50
C LEU A 40 -1.12 -10.54 -10.56
N ALA A 41 -0.43 -9.71 -11.34
CA ALA A 41 -0.95 -9.13 -12.57
C ALA A 41 0.00 -9.45 -13.72
N ARG A 42 -0.56 -9.55 -14.93
CA ARG A 42 0.25 -9.58 -16.14
C ARG A 42 0.95 -8.24 -16.34
N GLY A 43 2.20 -8.23 -16.77
CA GLY A 43 2.92 -6.99 -17.09
C GLY A 43 2.28 -6.21 -18.23
N ASP A 44 1.56 -6.87 -19.13
CA ASP A 44 0.81 -6.27 -20.23
C ASP A 44 -0.67 -5.98 -19.91
N ASP A 45 -1.09 -6.01 -18.63
CA ASP A 45 -2.45 -5.58 -18.26
C ASP A 45 -2.68 -4.14 -18.78
N PRO A 46 -3.76 -3.91 -19.57
CA PRO A 46 -4.03 -2.62 -20.20
C PRO A 46 -4.08 -1.44 -19.21
N MET A 47 -4.43 -1.70 -17.93
CA MET A 47 -4.50 -0.66 -16.92
C MET A 47 -3.15 0.03 -16.70
N PHE A 48 -2.02 -0.65 -16.87
CA PHE A 48 -0.70 -0.01 -16.76
C PHE A 48 -0.51 1.11 -17.79
N LYS A 49 -1.02 0.92 -19.01
CA LYS A 49 -1.00 1.97 -20.04
C LYS A 49 -1.97 3.10 -19.67
N THR A 50 -3.17 2.76 -19.20
CA THR A 50 -4.17 3.74 -18.73
C THR A 50 -3.63 4.62 -17.60
N LEU A 51 -2.73 4.14 -16.74
CA LEU A 51 -2.12 4.96 -15.69
C LEU A 51 -1.29 6.13 -16.25
N LYS A 52 -0.73 6.03 -17.45
CA LYS A 52 -0.04 7.16 -18.10
C LYS A 52 -1.00 8.29 -18.46
N GLU A 53 -2.27 7.98 -18.68
CA GLU A 53 -3.32 8.97 -18.93
C GLU A 53 -3.90 9.52 -17.61
N LEU A 54 -4.18 8.63 -16.65
CA LEU A 54 -4.84 9.00 -15.38
C LEU A 54 -3.91 9.68 -14.38
N VAL A 55 -2.64 9.25 -14.30
CA VAL A 55 -1.64 9.77 -13.36
C VAL A 55 -0.74 10.79 -14.05
N GLY A 56 -0.33 10.49 -15.27
CA GLY A 56 0.47 11.34 -16.13
C GLY A 56 1.53 10.55 -16.92
N PRO A 57 2.03 11.10 -18.03
CA PRO A 57 2.91 10.38 -18.97
C PRO A 57 4.26 9.94 -18.37
N PHE A 58 4.65 10.54 -17.23
CA PHE A 58 5.83 10.16 -16.45
C PHE A 58 5.68 8.85 -15.69
N HIS A 59 4.46 8.31 -15.57
CA HIS A 59 4.21 7.04 -14.90
C HIS A 59 4.78 5.88 -15.71
N TRP A 60 5.47 4.97 -15.04
CA TRP A 60 6.16 3.84 -15.67
C TRP A 60 5.19 2.71 -15.97
N THR A 61 5.29 2.16 -17.18
CA THR A 61 4.80 0.81 -17.46
C THR A 61 5.77 -0.24 -16.87
N PRO A 62 5.34 -1.51 -16.72
CA PRO A 62 6.23 -2.59 -16.31
C PRO A 62 7.48 -2.71 -17.19
N GLU A 63 7.33 -2.59 -18.51
CA GLU A 63 8.45 -2.61 -19.47
C GLU A 63 9.41 -1.42 -19.30
N GLU A 64 8.90 -0.20 -19.10
CA GLU A 64 9.75 0.97 -18.83
C GLU A 64 10.54 0.80 -17.52
N ALA A 65 9.87 0.34 -16.45
CA ALA A 65 10.52 0.08 -15.17
C ALA A 65 11.57 -1.03 -15.25
N TRP A 66 11.30 -2.09 -16.02
CA TRP A 66 12.23 -3.18 -16.27
C TRP A 66 13.47 -2.70 -17.04
N ALA A 67 13.27 -1.99 -18.15
CA ALA A 67 14.35 -1.48 -18.98
C ALA A 67 15.27 -0.50 -18.23
N LEU A 68 14.73 0.29 -17.28
CA LEU A 68 15.55 1.13 -16.39
C LEU A 68 16.47 0.31 -15.47
N ALA A 69 16.03 -0.88 -15.07
CA ALA A 69 16.74 -1.77 -14.14
C ALA A 69 17.65 -2.79 -14.85
N ARG A 70 17.33 -3.12 -16.10
CA ARG A 70 18.00 -4.12 -16.96
C ARG A 70 18.17 -3.56 -18.38
N PRO A 71 18.97 -2.50 -18.57
CA PRO A 71 19.13 -1.88 -19.89
C PRO A 71 19.74 -2.83 -20.94
N GLU A 72 20.57 -3.78 -20.50
CA GLU A 72 21.20 -4.79 -21.36
C GLU A 72 20.29 -5.98 -21.69
N HIS A 73 19.15 -6.12 -20.99
CA HIS A 73 18.17 -7.20 -21.19
C HIS A 73 16.74 -6.65 -21.06
N PRO A 74 16.31 -5.77 -21.98
CA PRO A 74 14.95 -5.24 -21.97
C PRO A 74 13.96 -6.35 -22.33
N LEU A 75 12.83 -6.37 -21.63
CA LEU A 75 11.76 -7.34 -21.87
C LEU A 75 10.45 -6.62 -22.19
N PRO A 76 9.65 -7.13 -23.13
CA PRO A 76 8.32 -6.61 -23.36
C PRO A 76 7.43 -6.87 -22.16
N SER A 77 6.43 -6.02 -21.95
CA SER A 77 5.47 -6.15 -20.85
C SER A 77 4.83 -7.54 -20.72
N ALA A 78 4.61 -8.25 -21.84
CA ALA A 78 4.01 -9.59 -21.85
C ALA A 78 4.90 -10.69 -21.24
N ALA A 79 6.21 -10.47 -21.19
CA ALA A 79 7.17 -11.41 -20.59
C ALA A 79 7.38 -11.16 -19.08
N LEU A 80 6.63 -10.21 -18.50
CA LEU A 80 6.77 -9.79 -17.11
C LEU A 80 5.51 -10.15 -16.31
N THR A 81 5.72 -10.52 -15.05
CA THR A 81 4.66 -10.63 -14.05
C THR A 81 4.87 -9.55 -12.98
N VAL A 82 3.80 -8.83 -12.64
CA VAL A 82 3.80 -7.84 -11.56
C VAL A 82 3.25 -8.46 -10.29
N VAL A 83 4.01 -8.43 -9.21
CA VAL A 83 3.58 -8.88 -7.88
C VAL A 83 3.16 -7.66 -7.07
N GLY A 84 1.88 -7.58 -6.71
CA GLY A 84 1.38 -6.67 -5.69
C GLY A 84 1.55 -7.29 -4.30
N ILE A 85 2.01 -6.50 -3.33
CA ILE A 85 2.23 -6.96 -1.96
C ILE A 85 1.57 -5.95 -1.01
N ALA A 86 0.62 -6.42 -0.19
CA ALA A 86 -0.03 -5.61 0.83
C ALA A 86 0.25 -6.16 2.23
N LEU A 87 0.87 -5.36 3.09
CA LEU A 87 1.17 -5.74 4.48
C LEU A 87 0.26 -4.97 5.44
N PRO A 88 -0.69 -5.62 6.13
CA PRO A 88 -1.48 -5.00 7.18
C PRO A 88 -0.61 -4.51 8.34
N HIS A 89 -0.96 -3.39 8.97
CA HIS A 89 -0.35 -3.06 10.25
C HIS A 89 -0.69 -4.12 11.31
N SER A 90 0.16 -4.26 12.32
CA SER A 90 -0.07 -5.20 13.43
C SER A 90 -1.35 -4.87 14.21
N PRO A 91 -2.01 -5.87 14.84
CA PRO A 91 -3.17 -5.63 15.71
C PRO A 91 -2.91 -4.57 16.79
N GLU A 92 -1.70 -4.54 17.37
CA GLU A 92 -1.29 -3.58 18.39
C GLU A 92 -1.31 -2.16 17.84
N THR A 93 -0.79 -1.96 16.62
CA THR A 93 -0.81 -0.66 15.93
C THR A 93 -2.23 -0.20 15.66
N ILE A 94 -3.07 -1.10 15.15
CA ILE A 94 -4.48 -0.80 14.84
C ILE A 94 -5.22 -0.40 16.10
N GLU A 95 -5.03 -1.13 17.20
CA GLU A 95 -5.74 -0.91 18.46
C GLU A 95 -5.25 0.35 19.20
N ALA A 96 -3.94 0.59 19.24
CA ALA A 96 -3.39 1.83 19.75
C ALA A 96 -3.97 3.03 18.99
N GLN A 97 -3.97 2.96 17.66
CA GLN A 97 -4.49 4.02 16.81
C GLN A 97 -6.01 4.18 16.93
N ARG A 98 -6.77 3.10 17.19
CA ARG A 98 -8.25 3.15 17.34
C ARG A 98 -8.67 4.09 18.47
N LYS A 99 -7.94 4.06 19.60
CA LYS A 99 -8.23 4.82 20.83
C LYS A 99 -8.01 6.31 20.67
N GLU A 100 -7.13 6.70 19.76
CA GLU A 100 -6.79 8.09 19.51
C GLU A 100 -7.90 8.87 18.78
N LYS A 101 -7.98 10.17 19.08
CA LYS A 101 -8.98 11.10 18.54
C LYS A 101 -8.36 12.34 17.89
N GLU A 102 -7.31 12.88 18.51
CA GLU A 102 -6.76 14.19 18.16
C GLU A 102 -5.32 14.17 17.62
N ARG A 103 -4.59 13.07 17.79
CA ARG A 103 -3.22 12.90 17.29
C ARG A 103 -2.94 11.42 17.06
N PRO A 104 -2.00 11.04 16.18
CA PRO A 104 -1.68 9.62 15.98
C PRO A 104 -1.03 9.01 17.23
N SER A 105 -1.22 7.70 17.41
CA SER A 105 -0.54 6.91 18.42
C SER A 105 0.96 6.74 18.09
N LEU A 106 1.78 6.52 19.12
CA LEU A 106 3.22 6.29 18.92
C LEU A 106 3.50 5.02 18.07
N HIS A 107 2.72 3.94 18.26
CA HIS A 107 2.79 2.75 17.41
C HIS A 107 2.56 3.09 15.94
N TRP A 108 1.53 3.89 15.64
CA TRP A 108 1.25 4.31 14.27
C TRP A 108 2.36 5.16 13.68
N VAL A 109 2.83 6.17 14.41
CA VAL A 109 3.89 7.07 13.96
C VAL A 109 5.15 6.26 13.68
N TYR A 110 5.54 5.36 14.59
CA TYR A 110 6.69 4.48 14.38
C TYR A 110 6.49 3.60 13.15
N ALA A 111 5.39 2.84 13.09
CA ALA A 111 5.12 1.92 12.00
C ALA A 111 5.14 2.58 10.62
N ARG A 112 4.47 3.73 10.49
CA ARG A 112 4.42 4.53 9.27
C ARG A 112 5.80 5.01 8.84
N ASN A 113 6.63 5.46 9.77
CA ASN A 113 7.95 6.02 9.47
C ASN A 113 9.02 4.96 9.27
N SER A 114 8.83 3.75 9.80
CA SER A 114 9.67 2.58 9.53
C SER A 114 9.44 1.99 8.13
N TRP A 115 8.31 2.29 7.47
CA TRP A 115 7.93 1.67 6.20
C TRP A 115 9.02 1.70 5.12
N PRO A 116 9.68 2.84 4.78
CA PRO A 116 10.71 2.84 3.74
C PRO A 116 11.90 1.92 4.04
N TYR A 117 12.26 1.77 5.33
CA TYR A 117 13.32 0.86 5.75
C TYR A 117 12.89 -0.60 5.65
N VAL A 118 11.68 -0.91 6.14
CA VAL A 118 11.11 -2.26 6.10
C VAL A 118 10.86 -2.71 4.67
N SER A 119 10.20 -1.90 3.84
CA SER A 119 9.89 -2.25 2.45
C SER A 119 11.16 -2.41 1.62
N GLY A 120 12.14 -1.53 1.81
CA GLY A 120 13.41 -1.65 1.11
C GLY A 120 14.18 -2.91 1.49
N ALA A 121 14.24 -3.26 2.77
CA ALA A 121 14.85 -4.51 3.21
C ALA A 121 14.09 -5.73 2.68
N LEU A 122 12.76 -5.72 2.80
CA LEU A 122 11.87 -6.77 2.33
C LEU A 122 12.03 -7.02 0.82
N CYS A 123 11.91 -5.98 0.00
CA CYS A 123 12.03 -6.09 -1.45
C CYS A 123 13.42 -6.59 -1.87
N ARG A 124 14.51 -6.11 -1.24
CA ARG A 124 15.86 -6.66 -1.52
C ARG A 124 15.98 -8.13 -1.17
N ARG A 125 15.41 -8.56 -0.03
CA ARG A 125 15.41 -9.97 0.39
C ARG A 125 14.62 -10.83 -0.58
N MET A 126 13.44 -10.38 -1.00
CA MET A 126 12.59 -11.09 -1.96
C MET A 126 13.28 -11.22 -3.32
N VAL A 127 13.84 -10.13 -3.86
CA VAL A 127 14.61 -10.17 -5.11
C VAL A 127 15.78 -11.15 -5.00
N LYS A 128 16.53 -11.13 -3.90
CA LYS A 128 17.62 -12.09 -3.68
C LYS A 128 17.13 -13.54 -3.60
N ALA A 129 16.01 -13.78 -2.91
CA ALA A 129 15.42 -15.11 -2.77
C ALA A 129 14.92 -15.65 -4.12
N LEU A 130 14.30 -14.80 -4.95
CA LEU A 130 13.88 -15.12 -6.31
C LEU A 130 15.09 -15.46 -7.19
N ALA A 131 16.15 -14.64 -7.15
CA ALA A 131 17.37 -14.89 -7.92
C ALA A 131 18.05 -16.21 -7.52
N ALA A 132 18.04 -16.56 -6.23
CA ALA A 132 18.56 -17.86 -5.76
C ALA A 132 17.76 -19.06 -6.29
N ASN A 133 16.54 -18.82 -6.78
CA ASN A 133 15.69 -19.82 -7.44
C ASN A 133 15.63 -19.62 -8.96
N GLY A 134 16.57 -18.86 -9.54
CA GLY A 134 16.67 -18.66 -11.00
C GLY A 134 15.63 -17.72 -11.60
N ILE A 135 14.95 -16.90 -10.79
CA ILE A 135 13.96 -15.92 -11.26
C ILE A 135 14.57 -14.53 -11.16
N ASP A 136 14.78 -13.85 -12.29
CA ASP A 136 15.18 -12.45 -12.26
C ASP A 136 14.01 -11.56 -11.86
N ALA A 137 14.29 -10.59 -10.98
CA ALA A 137 13.28 -9.71 -10.44
C ALA A 137 13.88 -8.35 -10.06
N ILE A 138 13.02 -7.32 -10.10
CA ILE A 138 13.36 -5.97 -9.65
C ILE A 138 12.22 -5.41 -8.79
N ALA A 139 12.56 -4.47 -7.91
CA ALA A 139 11.59 -3.69 -7.16
C ALA A 139 11.62 -2.25 -7.69
N PRO A 140 10.58 -1.77 -8.40
CA PRO A 140 10.61 -0.45 -9.03
C PRO A 140 10.90 0.70 -8.06
N GLU A 141 10.46 0.59 -6.80
CA GLU A 141 10.71 1.62 -5.78
C GLU A 141 12.17 1.74 -5.32
N LEU A 142 13.00 0.74 -5.63
CA LEU A 142 14.42 0.72 -5.29
C LEU A 142 15.32 1.23 -6.43
N LEU A 143 14.74 1.55 -7.59
CA LEU A 143 15.50 2.08 -8.71
C LEU A 143 15.98 3.51 -8.40
N PRO A 144 17.22 3.88 -8.76
CA PRO A 144 17.73 5.25 -8.56
C PRO A 144 16.86 6.35 -9.20
N GLN A 145 16.14 6.01 -10.26
CA GLN A 145 15.27 6.92 -11.01
C GLN A 145 13.88 7.11 -10.34
N PHE A 146 13.56 6.30 -9.32
CA PHE A 146 12.28 6.38 -8.63
C PHE A 146 12.15 7.72 -7.93
N ARG A 147 11.07 8.43 -8.26
CA ARG A 147 10.83 9.79 -7.78
C ARG A 147 9.34 10.11 -7.74
N GLN A 148 9.05 11.26 -7.14
CA GLN A 148 7.71 11.86 -7.19
C GLN A 148 7.73 13.09 -8.09
N GLU A 149 6.80 13.12 -9.03
CA GLU A 149 6.54 14.26 -9.89
C GLU A 149 5.49 15.18 -9.26
N LYS A 150 5.68 16.49 -9.44
CA LYS A 150 4.71 17.50 -9.00
C LYS A 150 3.65 17.64 -10.08
N THR A 151 2.39 17.39 -9.74
CA THR A 151 1.24 17.58 -10.65
C THR A 151 0.27 18.62 -10.06
N PRO A 152 -0.70 19.12 -10.85
CA PRO A 152 -1.77 19.98 -10.33
C PRO A 152 -2.55 19.35 -9.16
N PHE A 153 -2.56 18.03 -9.07
CA PHE A 153 -3.27 17.25 -8.03
C PHE A 153 -2.34 16.79 -6.88
N GLY A 154 -1.16 17.40 -6.76
CA GLY A 154 -0.15 17.08 -5.76
C GLY A 154 0.98 16.20 -6.28
N ARG A 155 1.81 15.67 -5.37
CA ARG A 155 2.92 14.78 -5.74
C ARG A 155 2.42 13.39 -6.09
N ARG A 156 2.88 12.85 -7.22
CA ARG A 156 2.57 11.49 -7.70
C ARG A 156 3.86 10.74 -8.01
N ALA A 157 3.96 9.49 -7.57
CA ALA A 157 5.13 8.68 -7.86
C ALA A 157 5.12 8.22 -9.32
N VAL A 158 6.31 8.07 -9.91
CA VAL A 158 6.50 7.45 -11.24
C VAL A 158 6.04 6.00 -11.27
N TRP A 159 5.97 5.33 -10.12
CA TRP A 159 5.38 4.01 -9.97
C TRP A 159 4.46 3.98 -8.75
N SER A 160 3.24 3.48 -8.90
CA SER A 160 2.20 3.60 -7.87
C SER A 160 1.83 2.26 -7.27
N GLN A 161 2.29 2.03 -6.03
CA GLN A 161 2.03 0.78 -5.31
C GLN A 161 0.54 0.50 -5.10
N ALA A 162 -0.28 1.55 -4.91
CA ALA A 162 -1.72 1.39 -4.75
C ALA A 162 -2.43 0.95 -6.03
N HIS A 163 -2.01 1.47 -7.19
CA HIS A 163 -2.56 1.02 -8.47
C HIS A 163 -2.07 -0.39 -8.82
N VAL A 164 -0.81 -0.72 -8.55
CA VAL A 164 -0.30 -2.09 -8.74
C VAL A 164 -1.10 -3.09 -7.93
N ALA A 165 -1.33 -2.83 -6.65
CA ALA A 165 -2.15 -3.70 -5.80
C ALA A 165 -3.59 -3.83 -6.33
N HIS A 166 -4.18 -2.75 -6.86
CA HIS A 166 -5.49 -2.81 -7.51
C HIS A 166 -5.49 -3.63 -8.82
N ILE A 167 -4.45 -3.50 -9.65
CA ILE A 167 -4.35 -4.27 -10.90
C ILE A 167 -4.14 -5.76 -10.58
N ALA A 168 -3.38 -6.06 -9.53
CA ALA A 168 -3.09 -7.41 -9.03
C ALA A 168 -4.22 -8.03 -8.18
N GLY A 169 -5.45 -7.50 -8.23
CA GLY A 169 -6.61 -8.10 -7.55
C GLY A 169 -6.70 -7.88 -6.04
N LEU A 170 -5.80 -7.11 -5.42
CA LEU A 170 -5.73 -7.01 -3.95
C LEU A 170 -6.79 -6.09 -3.33
N GLY A 171 -7.44 -5.23 -4.12
CA GLY A 171 -8.55 -4.43 -3.62
C GLY A 171 -8.87 -3.15 -4.39
N THR A 172 -9.75 -2.33 -3.81
CA THR A 172 -10.29 -1.11 -4.45
C THR A 172 -10.06 0.13 -3.60
N PHE A 173 -10.07 1.31 -4.20
CA PHE A 173 -9.87 2.58 -3.52
C PHE A 173 -11.09 3.00 -2.68
N GLY A 174 -10.83 3.75 -1.60
CA GLY A 174 -11.85 4.33 -0.73
C GLY A 174 -11.87 5.85 -0.72
N LEU A 175 -12.92 6.42 -0.12
CA LEU A 175 -13.13 7.87 0.01
C LEU A 175 -11.91 8.62 0.58
N ALA A 176 -11.23 8.01 1.56
CA ALA A 176 -10.03 8.56 2.20
C ALA A 176 -8.75 8.42 1.35
N GLY A 177 -8.83 7.95 0.10
CA GLY A 177 -7.72 7.82 -0.83
C GLY A 177 -6.82 6.59 -0.64
N GLY A 178 -7.10 5.74 0.35
CA GLY A 178 -6.39 4.46 0.57
C GLY A 178 -7.04 3.30 -0.17
N LEU A 179 -6.27 2.23 -0.41
CA LEU A 179 -6.76 0.96 -0.95
C LEU A 179 -7.40 0.13 0.17
N ILE A 180 -8.62 -0.34 -0.02
CA ILE A 180 -9.30 -1.31 0.85
C ILE A 180 -8.96 -2.70 0.31
N THR A 181 -8.29 -3.52 1.11
CA THR A 181 -7.99 -4.93 0.77
C THR A 181 -8.98 -5.88 1.45
N LEU A 182 -8.88 -7.19 1.20
CA LEU A 182 -9.61 -8.20 1.98
C LEU A 182 -9.26 -8.16 3.47
N ARG A 183 -8.04 -7.73 3.82
CA ARG A 183 -7.59 -7.49 5.21
C ARG A 183 -7.81 -6.03 5.66
N GLY A 184 -8.64 -5.29 4.94
CA GLY A 184 -8.96 -3.89 5.22
C GLY A 184 -7.97 -2.92 4.58
N LYS A 185 -8.15 -1.63 4.90
CA LYS A 185 -7.39 -0.54 4.29
C LYS A 185 -6.18 -0.09 5.09
N ASP A 186 -5.98 -0.68 6.26
CA ASP A 186 -4.84 -0.36 7.09
C ASP A 186 -3.61 -1.20 6.71
N VAL A 187 -3.11 -0.93 5.49
CA VAL A 187 -2.03 -1.68 4.86
C VAL A 187 -0.94 -0.75 4.34
N ARG A 188 0.28 -1.26 4.24
CA ARG A 188 1.36 -0.72 3.41
C ARG A 188 1.53 -1.56 2.16
N LEU A 189 2.03 -0.96 1.10
CA LEU A 189 2.07 -1.55 -0.22
C LEU A 189 3.46 -1.44 -0.82
N CYS A 190 3.99 -2.55 -1.32
CA CYS A 190 5.15 -2.59 -2.21
C CYS A 190 4.86 -3.53 -3.39
N SER A 191 5.81 -3.66 -4.31
CA SER A 191 5.65 -4.51 -5.48
C SER A 191 6.98 -5.00 -6.04
N LEU A 192 6.92 -6.05 -6.84
CA LEU A 192 8.04 -6.58 -7.62
C LEU A 192 7.62 -6.73 -9.10
N LEU A 193 8.59 -6.68 -10.00
CA LEU A 193 8.46 -7.16 -11.37
C LEU A 193 9.37 -8.37 -11.53
N LEU A 194 8.83 -9.45 -12.09
CA LEU A 194 9.52 -10.72 -12.30
C LEU A 194 9.61 -10.98 -13.81
N GLU A 195 10.75 -11.48 -14.26
CA GLU A 195 10.87 -12.12 -15.58
C GLU A 195 10.20 -13.49 -15.53
N GLY A 196 9.19 -13.66 -16.39
CA GLY A 196 8.41 -14.89 -16.47
C GLY A 196 6.91 -14.68 -16.34
N GLU A 197 6.17 -15.71 -16.70
CA GLU A 197 4.71 -15.71 -16.80
C GLU A 197 4.12 -16.61 -15.72
N TRP A 198 3.40 -16.00 -14.78
CA TRP A 198 2.53 -16.71 -13.84
C TRP A 198 1.07 -16.34 -14.09
N PRO A 199 0.13 -17.26 -13.81
CA PRO A 199 -1.30 -16.95 -13.89
C PRO A 199 -1.64 -15.74 -13.02
N ALA A 200 -2.18 -14.68 -13.65
CA ALA A 200 -2.64 -13.49 -12.94
C ALA A 200 -3.89 -13.79 -12.12
N ASP A 201 -4.05 -13.06 -11.02
CA ASP A 201 -5.22 -13.16 -10.18
C ASP A 201 -6.41 -12.44 -10.84
N GLU A 202 -7.57 -13.09 -10.82
CA GLU A 202 -8.82 -12.45 -11.24
C GLU A 202 -9.17 -11.33 -10.26
N ARG A 203 -9.59 -10.18 -10.80
CA ARG A 203 -10.06 -9.06 -9.99
C ARG A 203 -11.49 -9.36 -9.51
N PRO A 204 -11.74 -9.48 -8.19
CA PRO A 204 -13.08 -9.75 -7.65
C PRO A 204 -13.95 -8.47 -7.54
N TYR A 205 -13.73 -7.52 -8.46
CA TYR A 205 -14.40 -6.22 -8.54
C TYR A 205 -14.39 -5.73 -9.99
N GLU A 206 -15.39 -4.94 -10.34
CA GLU A 206 -15.55 -4.36 -11.67
C GLU A 206 -14.94 -2.96 -11.72
N GLY A 207 -15.13 -2.18 -10.65
CA GLY A 207 -14.74 -0.78 -10.55
C GLY A 207 -13.66 -0.52 -9.50
N PRO A 208 -12.93 0.61 -9.64
CA PRO A 208 -11.86 0.99 -8.71
C PRO A 208 -12.36 1.43 -7.34
N PHE A 209 -13.67 1.51 -7.09
CA PHE A 209 -14.24 2.01 -5.83
C PHE A 209 -15.26 1.06 -5.19
N ASP A 210 -15.40 -0.17 -5.67
CA ASP A 210 -16.52 -1.07 -5.35
C ASP A 210 -16.64 -1.44 -3.86
N TRP A 211 -15.51 -1.49 -3.14
CA TRP A 211 -15.51 -1.85 -1.72
C TRP A 211 -15.68 -0.64 -0.80
N CYS A 212 -15.72 0.57 -1.34
CA CYS A 212 -16.04 1.75 -0.58
C CYS A 212 -17.56 1.91 -0.50
N LEU A 213 -18.16 1.62 0.66
CA LEU A 213 -19.61 1.79 0.84
C LEU A 213 -20.09 3.22 0.54
N ARG A 214 -19.27 4.25 0.76
CA ARG A 214 -19.61 5.61 0.32
C ARG A 214 -19.76 5.71 -1.19
N SER A 215 -18.74 5.28 -1.93
CA SER A 215 -18.70 5.39 -3.39
C SER A 215 -19.73 4.49 -4.06
N ARG A 216 -20.01 3.34 -3.44
CA ARG A 216 -20.96 2.35 -3.94
C ARG A 216 -22.42 2.73 -3.73
N ASN A 217 -22.79 3.22 -2.54
CA ASN A 217 -24.21 3.48 -2.22
C ASN A 217 -24.45 4.64 -1.23
N GLY A 218 -23.45 5.48 -0.95
CA GLY A 218 -23.60 6.66 -0.10
C GLY A 218 -23.67 6.39 1.42
N THR A 219 -23.71 5.13 1.87
CA THR A 219 -24.11 4.80 3.25
C THR A 219 -23.02 4.97 4.32
N CYS A 220 -21.74 5.11 3.94
CA CYS A 220 -20.65 5.20 4.89
C CYS A 220 -20.00 6.59 4.89
N GLY A 221 -19.84 7.18 6.07
CA GLY A 221 -19.10 8.43 6.29
C GLY A 221 -18.02 8.31 7.36
N ALA A 222 -17.72 7.10 7.84
CA ALA A 222 -16.96 6.90 9.07
C ALA A 222 -15.54 7.51 9.04
N CYS A 223 -14.86 7.45 7.88
CA CYS A 223 -13.53 8.05 7.74
C CYS A 223 -13.57 9.59 7.73
N ALA A 224 -14.64 10.19 7.23
CA ALA A 224 -14.88 11.64 7.28
C ALA A 224 -15.14 12.10 8.72
N ALA A 225 -16.06 11.41 9.42
CA ALA A 225 -16.38 11.68 10.82
C ALA A 225 -15.16 11.53 11.75
N ARG A 226 -14.22 10.65 11.39
CA ARG A 226 -12.98 10.43 12.15
C ARG A 226 -11.83 11.37 11.76
N CYS A 227 -12.00 12.24 10.76
CA CYS A 227 -10.94 13.12 10.30
C CYS A 227 -10.88 14.40 11.17
N PRO A 228 -9.87 14.55 12.04
CA PRO A 228 -9.75 15.75 12.89
C PRO A 228 -9.43 17.03 12.09
N ALA A 229 -8.92 16.87 10.86
CA ALA A 229 -8.57 17.98 9.98
C ALA A 229 -9.76 18.47 9.13
N GLY A 230 -10.90 17.77 9.14
CA GLY A 230 -11.97 18.00 8.16
C GLY A 230 -11.55 17.74 6.71
N ALA A 231 -10.42 17.05 6.50
CA ALA A 231 -9.80 16.85 5.19
C ALA A 231 -10.48 15.76 4.33
N ILE A 232 -11.48 15.06 4.88
CA ILE A 232 -12.27 14.09 4.13
C ILE A 232 -13.71 14.56 4.17
N THR A 233 -14.28 14.89 3.02
CA THR A 233 -15.67 15.26 2.89
C THR A 233 -16.45 14.17 2.16
N LEU A 234 -17.74 14.12 2.45
CA LEU A 234 -18.65 13.12 1.91
C LEU A 234 -18.82 13.25 0.38
N ASP A 235 -18.78 14.47 -0.14
CA ASP A 235 -19.01 14.78 -1.56
C ASP A 235 -17.74 15.27 -2.29
N GLY A 236 -16.77 15.85 -1.58
CA GLY A 236 -15.53 16.40 -2.14
C GLY A 236 -14.30 15.50 -2.03
N GLY A 237 -14.42 14.34 -1.38
CA GLY A 237 -13.32 13.39 -1.26
C GLY A 237 -12.22 13.86 -0.31
N PHE A 238 -10.96 13.56 -0.63
CA PHE A 238 -9.81 13.77 0.25
C PHE A 238 -8.99 15.01 -0.13
N ASP A 239 -9.05 16.04 0.71
CA ASP A 239 -8.21 17.23 0.64
C ASP A 239 -6.81 16.95 1.22
N ARG A 240 -5.85 16.77 0.31
CA ARG A 240 -4.45 16.50 0.66
C ARG A 240 -3.79 17.68 1.37
N LYS A 241 -4.17 18.93 1.06
CA LYS A 241 -3.56 20.12 1.67
C LYS A 241 -3.99 20.23 3.12
N ALA A 242 -5.30 20.20 3.40
CA ALA A 242 -5.83 20.24 4.76
C ALA A 242 -5.25 19.12 5.64
N CYS A 243 -5.13 17.90 5.09
CA CYS A 243 -4.50 16.78 5.79
C CYS A 243 -3.02 17.03 6.09
N THR A 244 -2.24 17.56 5.13
CA THR A 244 -0.82 17.83 5.29
C THR A 244 -0.56 18.94 6.32
N ASP A 245 -1.37 20.00 6.28
CA ASP A 245 -1.29 21.12 7.22
C ASP A 245 -1.55 20.62 8.65
N TYR A 246 -2.59 19.81 8.85
CA TYR A 246 -2.88 19.20 10.15
C TYR A 246 -1.75 18.29 10.65
N ILE A 247 -1.18 17.42 9.80
CA ILE A 247 -0.08 16.52 10.20
C ILE A 247 1.15 17.31 10.66
N SER A 248 1.40 18.47 10.06
CA SER A 248 2.56 19.30 10.38
C SER A 248 2.54 19.85 11.81
N ASN A 249 1.36 19.94 12.45
CA ASN A 249 1.21 20.38 13.84
C ASN A 249 1.64 19.33 14.87
N HIS A 250 1.86 18.07 14.46
CA HIS A 250 2.16 16.97 15.37
C HIS A 250 3.61 16.51 15.33
N LYS A 251 4.51 17.25 14.66
CA LYS A 251 5.90 16.83 14.43
C LYS A 251 6.68 16.49 15.71
N SER A 252 6.35 17.13 16.83
CA SER A 252 6.98 16.86 18.14
C SER A 252 6.83 15.41 18.61
N LEU A 253 5.85 14.65 18.11
CA LEU A 253 5.75 13.21 18.42
C LEU A 253 6.97 12.41 17.93
N LEU A 254 7.68 12.88 16.89
CA LEU A 254 8.90 12.22 16.42
C LEU A 254 10.04 12.33 17.42
N GLU A 255 10.08 13.41 18.21
CA GLU A 255 11.09 13.62 19.24
C GLU A 255 10.97 12.59 20.38
N SER A 256 9.79 12.00 20.55
CA SER A 256 9.53 10.95 21.54
C SER A 256 9.86 9.52 21.08
N LEU A 257 10.36 9.34 19.85
CA LEU A 257 10.61 8.04 19.25
C LEU A 257 12.08 7.86 18.85
N SER A 258 12.69 6.79 19.33
CA SER A 258 13.96 6.28 18.79
C SER A 258 13.73 5.51 17.50
N GLY A 259 14.72 5.54 16.60
CA GLY A 259 14.72 4.72 15.38
C GLY A 259 13.79 5.20 14.26
N VAL A 260 13.31 6.45 14.32
CA VAL A 260 12.58 7.09 13.21
C VAL A 260 13.32 8.33 12.72
N ASP A 261 13.28 8.58 11.41
CA ASP A 261 13.85 9.80 10.83
C ASP A 261 12.91 10.99 11.09
N ALA A 262 13.36 11.91 11.94
CA ALA A 262 12.66 13.14 12.30
C ALA A 262 12.42 14.10 11.10
N LYS A 263 13.10 13.89 9.97
CA LYS A 263 12.86 14.65 8.73
C LYS A 263 11.54 14.27 8.05
N ASN A 264 10.98 13.12 8.40
CA ASN A 264 9.67 12.71 7.89
C ASN A 264 8.53 13.43 8.63
N GLY A 265 7.36 13.55 8.00
CA GLY A 265 6.14 13.91 8.72
C GLY A 265 5.67 12.75 9.60
N THR A 266 5.10 13.03 10.77
CA THR A 266 4.50 12.01 11.65
C THR A 266 3.47 11.13 10.96
N GLY A 267 2.73 11.70 10.00
CA GLY A 267 1.49 11.11 9.52
C GLY A 267 0.36 11.30 10.55
N CYS A 268 -0.86 10.91 10.17
CA CYS A 268 -2.00 10.90 11.09
C CYS A 268 -2.68 9.54 11.06
N GLY A 269 -3.29 9.15 9.94
CA GLY A 269 -3.84 7.80 9.78
C GLY A 269 -5.04 7.45 10.65
N LEU A 270 -5.60 8.38 11.43
CA LEU A 270 -6.80 8.12 12.23
C LEU A 270 -7.95 7.62 11.35
N CYS A 271 -8.12 8.16 10.14
CA CYS A 271 -9.12 7.70 9.19
C CYS A 271 -8.93 6.25 8.71
N HIS A 272 -7.81 5.56 9.03
CA HIS A 272 -7.53 4.16 8.71
C HIS A 272 -8.04 3.16 9.73
N THR A 273 -8.16 3.56 10.99
CA THR A 273 -8.65 2.69 12.07
C THR A 273 -10.03 3.14 12.54
N ASN A 274 -10.70 2.33 13.36
CA ASN A 274 -12.06 2.59 13.84
C ASN A 274 -13.10 2.93 12.75
N VAL A 275 -12.97 2.33 11.57
CA VAL A 275 -13.90 2.45 10.45
C VAL A 275 -14.27 1.05 9.93
N PRO A 276 -15.42 0.85 9.26
CA PRO A 276 -15.89 -0.47 8.84
C PRO A 276 -14.91 -1.25 7.96
N CYS A 277 -14.11 -0.54 7.15
CA CYS A 277 -13.12 -1.09 6.23
C CYS A 277 -11.68 -1.10 6.80
N ALA A 278 -11.50 -0.91 8.11
CA ALA A 278 -10.16 -0.84 8.71
C ALA A 278 -9.38 -2.15 8.57
N THR A 279 -10.01 -3.27 8.93
CA THR A 279 -9.36 -4.59 9.06
C THR A 279 -9.99 -5.69 8.20
N ARG A 280 -10.96 -5.33 7.35
CA ARG A 280 -11.63 -6.23 6.41
C ARG A 280 -12.24 -5.46 5.23
N LYS A 281 -12.57 -6.17 4.16
CA LYS A 281 -13.54 -5.67 3.16
C LYS A 281 -14.89 -5.44 3.85
N PRO A 282 -15.52 -4.25 3.73
CA PRO A 282 -16.82 -4.03 4.32
C PRO A 282 -17.91 -4.77 3.53
N GLU A 283 -18.81 -5.42 4.24
CA GLU A 283 -20.00 -6.06 3.67
C GLU A 283 -21.17 -5.09 3.72
N LEU A 284 -22.13 -5.26 2.79
CA LEU A 284 -23.43 -4.62 2.98
C LEU A 284 -24.16 -5.33 4.12
N PRO A 285 -24.93 -4.59 4.95
CA PRO A 285 -25.94 -5.23 5.77
C PRO A 285 -26.84 -6.06 4.85
N GLU A 286 -27.12 -7.31 5.20
CA GLU A 286 -28.13 -8.10 4.50
C GLU A 286 -29.42 -7.30 4.46
N ARG A 287 -30.01 -7.14 3.26
CA ARG A 287 -31.37 -6.58 3.17
C ARG A 287 -32.24 -7.52 3.99
N ARG A 288 -32.80 -7.03 5.11
CA ARG A 288 -33.92 -7.74 5.74
C ARG A 288 -34.95 -7.92 4.62
N ARG A 289 -35.21 -9.18 4.24
CA ARG A 289 -36.36 -9.47 3.38
C ARG A 289 -37.56 -8.94 4.16
N GLU A 290 -38.16 -7.87 3.65
CA GLU A 290 -39.46 -7.43 4.13
C GLU A 290 -40.39 -8.63 3.93
N SER A 291 -40.79 -9.22 5.05
CA SER A 291 -41.77 -10.29 5.15
C SER A 291 -43.17 -9.74 5.00
#